data_AF-A0A395J9N3-F1
#
_entry.id   AF-A0A395J9N3-F1
#
_cell.length_a   1.000
_cell.length_b   1.000
_cell.length_c   1.000
_cell.angle_alpha   90.00
_cell.angle_beta   90.00
_cell.angle_gamma   90.00
#
_symmetry.space_group_name_H-M   'P 1'
#
loop_
_entity.id
_entity.type
_entity.pdbx_description
1 polymer ?
#
loop_
_entity_poly.entity_id
_entity_poly.type
_entity_poly.pdbx_seq_one_letter_code
_entity_poly.pdbx_strand_id
1 'polypeptide(L)'
;MSPQASASNPSEPRFQRRFASSESTFTGAENNAFNRERQAVKDHAASTSDLWRKLSIYATIPCLIIASVNAKILWDEHWDHWNHLEPLEERTEYPYQNVRTKNFFWGDGDKTLFWNEKVNYHKKE
;
A
#
# COMPACT_ATOMS: atom_id res chain seq x y z
N MET A 1 -2.35 73.86 -64.92
CA MET A 1 -2.09 74.37 -63.57
C MET A 1 -2.74 73.42 -62.58
N SER A 2 -1.97 72.72 -61.74
CA SER A 2 -2.47 72.20 -60.45
C SER A 2 -2.78 73.39 -59.52
N PRO A 3 -3.69 73.25 -58.55
CA PRO A 3 -3.35 72.69 -57.23
C PRO A 3 -4.42 71.70 -56.69
N GLN A 4 -4.03 70.56 -56.13
CA GLN A 4 -3.92 70.27 -54.68
C GLN A 4 -5.08 70.75 -53.80
N ALA A 5 -5.84 69.79 -53.26
CA ALA A 5 -6.49 69.93 -51.96
C ALA A 5 -6.36 68.60 -51.18
N SER A 6 -5.89 68.74 -49.96
CA SER A 6 -5.37 67.73 -49.03
C SER A 6 -6.46 66.80 -48.48
N ALA A 7 -6.20 65.49 -48.47
CA ALA A 7 -7.08 64.51 -47.83
C ALA A 7 -6.96 64.62 -46.29
N SER A 8 -8.08 64.84 -45.61
CA SER A 8 -8.21 64.65 -44.16
C SER A 8 -8.59 63.20 -43.87
N ASN A 9 -7.70 62.42 -43.25
CA ASN A 9 -8.03 61.07 -42.77
C ASN A 9 -9.01 61.14 -41.59
N PRO A 10 -10.17 60.47 -41.62
CA PRO A 10 -10.93 60.22 -40.41
C PRO A 10 -10.23 59.15 -39.58
N SER A 11 -9.86 59.48 -38.34
CA SER A 11 -9.37 58.51 -37.37
C SER A 11 -10.51 57.59 -36.95
N GLU A 12 -10.55 56.37 -37.48
CA GLU A 12 -11.47 55.35 -36.96
C GLU A 12 -11.17 55.08 -35.47
N PRO A 13 -12.18 55.08 -34.59
CA PRO A 13 -11.97 54.68 -33.21
C PRO A 13 -11.67 53.19 -33.18
N ARG A 14 -10.40 52.82 -33.02
CA ARG A 14 -9.99 51.44 -32.73
C ARG A 14 -10.67 51.02 -31.44
N PHE A 15 -11.74 50.23 -31.54
CA PHE A 15 -12.32 49.52 -30.41
C PHE A 15 -11.34 48.43 -29.97
N GLN A 16 -10.36 48.83 -29.18
CA GLN A 16 -9.44 47.92 -28.53
C GLN A 16 -10.23 47.22 -27.42
N ARG A 17 -10.63 45.96 -27.65
CA ARG A 17 -11.21 45.09 -26.61
C ARG A 17 -10.19 45.00 -25.48
N ARG A 18 -10.37 45.82 -24.45
CA ARG A 18 -9.64 45.66 -23.19
C ARG A 18 -10.14 44.36 -22.57
N PHE A 19 -9.29 43.33 -22.56
CA PHE A 19 -9.45 42.24 -21.61
C PHE A 19 -9.13 42.82 -20.22
N ALA A 20 -10.11 43.51 -19.64
CA ALA A 20 -10.06 43.86 -18.24
C ALA A 20 -10.30 42.55 -17.47
N SER A 21 -9.22 41.86 -17.10
CA SER A 21 -9.28 40.98 -15.94
C SER A 21 -9.45 41.91 -14.73
N SER A 22 -10.69 42.22 -14.36
CA SER A 22 -10.91 42.64 -12.99
C SER A 22 -10.40 41.51 -12.11
N GLU A 23 -9.38 41.75 -11.29
CA GLU A 23 -9.24 41.02 -10.03
C GLU A 23 -10.50 41.35 -9.22
N SER A 24 -11.62 40.71 -9.57
CA SER A 24 -12.69 40.56 -8.62
C SER A 24 -12.15 39.58 -7.62
N THR A 25 -11.64 40.06 -6.50
CA THR A 25 -11.50 39.24 -5.30
C THR A 25 -12.87 38.61 -5.10
N PHE A 26 -13.01 37.32 -5.42
CA PHE A 26 -14.26 36.60 -5.30
C PHE A 26 -14.51 36.33 -3.81
N THR A 27 -14.90 37.38 -3.09
CA THR A 27 -15.23 37.33 -1.67
C THR A 27 -16.62 36.74 -1.52
N GLY A 28 -16.73 35.60 -0.84
CA GLY A 28 -18.00 34.88 -0.63
C GLY A 28 -18.00 33.42 -1.06
N ALA A 29 -16.99 32.97 -1.82
CA ALA A 29 -16.78 31.56 -2.15
C ALA A 29 -16.65 30.66 -0.92
N GLU A 30 -16.08 31.21 0.15
CA GLU A 30 -15.62 30.48 1.33
C GLU A 30 -16.79 29.87 2.11
N ASN A 31 -17.94 30.54 2.13
CA ASN A 31 -19.12 30.16 2.91
C ASN A 31 -20.19 29.44 2.07
N ASN A 32 -19.79 28.46 1.26
CA ASN A 32 -20.73 27.60 0.53
C ASN A 32 -20.89 26.22 1.21
N ALA A 33 -21.94 25.48 0.83
CA ALA A 33 -22.23 24.16 1.42
C ALA A 33 -21.07 23.16 1.24
N PHE A 34 -20.43 23.15 0.07
CA PHE A 34 -19.32 22.27 -0.26
C PHE A 34 -18.08 22.51 0.61
N ASN A 35 -17.70 23.78 0.82
CA ASN A 35 -16.56 24.15 1.67
C ASN A 35 -16.82 23.81 3.14
N ARG A 36 -18.06 23.98 3.63
CA ARG A 36 -18.46 23.57 4.99
C ARG A 36 -18.41 22.05 5.17
N GLU A 37 -18.91 21.28 4.21
CA GLU A 37 -18.84 19.82 4.24
C GLU A 37 -17.37 19.34 4.21
N ARG A 38 -16.54 19.92 3.34
CA ARG A 38 -15.12 19.57 3.27
C ARG A 38 -14.40 19.86 4.59
N GLN A 39 -14.70 20.98 5.24
CA GLN A 39 -14.13 21.29 6.56
C GLN A 39 -14.62 20.29 7.61
N ALA A 40 -15.91 19.98 7.65
CA ALA A 40 -16.46 18.97 8.56
C ALA A 40 -15.81 17.59 8.36
N VAL A 41 -15.58 17.16 7.11
CA VAL A 41 -14.87 15.91 6.80
C VAL A 41 -13.43 15.96 7.28
N LYS A 42 -12.72 17.08 7.09
CA LYS A 42 -11.34 17.23 7.59
C LYS A 42 -11.28 17.14 9.11
N ASP A 43 -12.20 17.80 9.81
CA ASP A 43 -12.24 17.81 11.27
C ASP A 43 -12.60 16.42 11.83
N HIS A 44 -13.56 15.73 11.19
CA HIS A 44 -13.90 14.34 11.52
C HIS A 44 -12.74 13.38 11.24
N ALA A 45 -12.02 13.56 10.12
CA ALA A 45 -10.86 12.75 9.79
C ALA A 45 -9.73 12.96 10.80
N ALA A 46 -9.47 14.21 11.21
CA ALA A 46 -8.44 14.51 12.20
C ALA A 46 -8.71 13.82 13.55
N SER A 47 -9.95 13.87 14.04
CA SER A 47 -10.32 13.20 15.29
C SER A 47 -10.28 11.67 15.17
N THR A 48 -10.75 11.12 14.05
CA THR A 48 -10.76 9.68 13.79
C THR A 48 -9.33 9.13 13.63
N SER A 49 -8.45 9.84 12.93
CA SER A 49 -7.05 9.44 12.76
C SER A 49 -6.29 9.41 14.09
N ASP A 50 -6.53 10.36 15.00
CA ASP A 50 -5.91 10.33 16.33
C ASP A 50 -6.43 9.16 17.18
N LEU A 51 -7.71 8.83 17.09
CA LEU A 51 -8.29 7.65 17.73
C LEU A 51 -7.64 6.36 17.23
N TRP A 52 -7.52 6.17 15.91
CA TRP A 52 -6.89 4.99 15.34
C TRP A 52 -5.41 4.88 15.69
N ARG A 53 -4.68 6.00 15.68
CA ARG A 53 -3.28 6.04 16.13
C ARG A 53 -3.15 5.55 17.58
N LYS A 54 -4.02 6.01 18.48
CA LYS A 54 -4.05 5.55 19.87
C LYS A 54 -4.38 4.07 19.95
N LEU A 55 -5.38 3.57 19.21
CA LEU A 55 -5.74 2.17 19.24
C LEU A 55 -4.61 1.26 18.72
N SER A 56 -3.95 1.64 17.61
CA SER A 56 -2.81 0.91 17.07
C SER A 56 -1.66 0.82 18.08
N ILE A 57 -1.40 1.88 18.85
CA ILE A 57 -0.31 1.87 19.82
C ILE A 57 -0.73 1.17 21.11
N TYR A 58 -1.91 1.46 21.65
CA TYR A 58 -2.29 1.05 23.00
C TYR A 58 -3.09 -0.25 23.07
N ALA A 59 -3.68 -0.72 21.96
CA ALA A 59 -4.33 -2.02 21.90
C ALA A 59 -3.52 -3.01 21.07
N THR A 60 -3.15 -2.65 19.83
CA THR A 60 -2.49 -3.61 18.95
C THR A 60 -1.12 -4.03 19.46
N ILE A 61 -0.29 -3.11 19.97
CA ILE A 61 1.04 -3.48 20.50
C ILE A 61 0.93 -4.45 21.69
N PRO A 62 0.12 -4.21 22.75
CA PRO A 62 -0.06 -5.19 23.81
C PRO A 62 -0.58 -6.56 23.32
N CYS A 63 -1.55 -6.57 22.41
CA CYS A 63 -2.06 -7.82 21.84
C CYS A 63 -0.97 -8.59 21.09
N LEU A 64 -0.14 -7.90 20.30
CA LEU A 64 0.99 -8.50 19.59
C LEU A 64 2.04 -9.05 20.55
N ILE A 65 2.33 -8.36 21.66
CA ILE A 65 3.27 -8.86 22.68
C ILE A 65 2.74 -10.18 23.27
N ILE A 66 1.48 -10.21 23.70
CA ILE A 66 0.87 -11.42 24.28
C ILE A 66 0.89 -12.57 23.27
N ALA A 67 0.46 -12.32 22.02
CA ALA A 67 0.47 -13.32 20.96
C ALA A 67 1.88 -13.83 20.65
N SER A 68 2.89 -12.93 20.64
CA SER A 68 4.28 -13.30 20.39
C SER A 68 4.85 -14.18 21.50
N VAL A 69 4.55 -13.88 22.77
CA VAL A 69 4.96 -14.72 23.90
C VAL A 69 4.31 -16.10 23.81
N ASN A 70 3.02 -16.17 23.52
CA ASN A 70 2.34 -17.46 23.34
C ASN A 70 2.93 -18.27 22.17
N ALA A 71 3.18 -17.63 21.02
CA ALA A 71 3.80 -18.27 19.87
C ALA A 71 5.22 -18.76 20.19
N LYS A 72 5.99 -18.03 21.01
CA LYS A 72 7.34 -18.45 21.44
C LYS A 72 7.29 -19.70 22.31
N ILE A 73 6.34 -19.79 23.23
CA ILE A 73 6.16 -20.98 24.08
C ILE A 73 5.82 -22.19 23.21
N LEU A 74 4.83 -22.05 22.32
CA LEU A 74 4.45 -23.13 21.39
C LEU A 74 5.59 -23.53 20.45
N TRP A 75 6.42 -22.56 20.03
CA TRP A 75 7.60 -22.82 19.22
C TRP A 75 8.62 -23.69 19.98
N ASP A 76 8.90 -23.36 21.24
CA ASP A 76 9.84 -24.15 22.06
C ASP A 76 9.30 -25.56 22.29
N GLU A 77 8.02 -25.68 22.67
CA GLU A 77 7.35 -26.99 22.83
C GLU A 77 7.36 -27.82 21.55
N HIS A 78 7.16 -27.19 20.39
CA HIS A 78 7.22 -27.87 19.10
C HIS A 78 8.60 -28.47 18.83
N TRP A 79 9.67 -27.72 19.12
CA TRP A 79 11.05 -28.21 18.94
C TRP A 79 11.44 -29.25 19.98
N ASP A 80 10.96 -29.11 21.22
CA ASP A 80 11.15 -30.13 22.24
C ASP A 80 10.48 -31.44 21.81
N HIS A 81 9.22 -31.41 21.35
CA HIS A 81 8.56 -32.60 20.79
C HIS A 81 9.32 -33.14 19.57
N TRP A 82 9.77 -32.27 18.67
CA TRP A 82 10.55 -32.65 17.50
C TRP A 82 11.82 -33.42 17.84
N ASN A 83 12.55 -33.01 18.88
CA ASN A 83 13.80 -33.64 19.32
C ASN A 83 13.61 -35.03 19.95
N HIS A 84 12.39 -35.37 20.38
CA HIS A 84 12.07 -36.70 20.91
C HIS A 84 11.58 -37.68 19.84
N LEU A 85 11.39 -37.22 18.60
CA LEU A 85 10.96 -38.07 17.49
C LEU A 85 12.15 -38.85 16.93
N GLU A 86 11.85 -40.01 16.36
CA GLU A 86 12.84 -40.83 15.65
C GLU A 86 13.55 -40.02 14.55
N PRO A 87 14.83 -40.31 14.28
CA PRO A 87 15.57 -39.70 13.16
C PRO A 87 14.79 -39.80 11.85
N LEU A 88 14.89 -38.77 11.00
CA LEU A 88 14.07 -38.66 9.79
C LEU A 88 14.20 -39.85 8.83
N GLU A 89 15.39 -40.43 8.77
CA GLU A 89 15.71 -41.61 7.96
C GLU A 89 15.00 -42.88 8.45
N GLU A 90 14.68 -42.97 9.74
CA GLU A 90 13.99 -44.11 10.33
C GLU A 90 12.47 -44.01 10.17
N ARG A 91 11.93 -42.77 10.14
CA ARG A 91 10.49 -42.51 10.06
C ARG A 91 9.86 -43.10 8.80
N THR A 92 8.73 -43.79 8.94
CA THR A 92 8.03 -44.41 7.81
C THR A 92 7.59 -43.35 6.78
N GLU A 93 8.06 -43.51 5.54
CA GLU A 93 7.58 -42.75 4.38
C GLU A 93 6.55 -43.57 3.62
N TYR A 94 5.41 -42.95 3.32
CA TYR A 94 4.34 -43.62 2.59
C TYR A 94 4.41 -43.32 1.08
N PRO A 95 3.87 -44.19 0.20
CA PRO A 95 3.97 -44.01 -1.26
C PRO A 95 3.34 -42.72 -1.83
N TYR A 96 2.45 -42.08 -1.06
CA TYR A 96 1.82 -40.81 -1.43
C TYR A 96 2.61 -39.58 -0.95
N GLN A 97 3.66 -39.77 -0.16
CA GLN A 97 4.57 -38.71 0.27
C GLN A 97 5.72 -38.56 -0.75
N ASN A 98 6.31 -37.36 -0.80
CA ASN A 98 7.41 -36.97 -1.68
C ASN A 98 7.32 -37.43 -3.16
N VAL A 99 6.12 -37.66 -3.69
CA VAL A 99 5.94 -38.08 -5.09
C VAL A 99 6.60 -37.09 -6.06
N ARG A 100 7.39 -37.62 -7.00
CA ARG A 100 8.02 -36.87 -8.10
C ARG A 100 7.71 -37.56 -9.43
N THR A 101 6.74 -37.03 -10.18
CA THR A 101 6.45 -37.48 -11.55
C THR A 101 7.40 -36.85 -12.57
N LYS A 102 7.89 -35.65 -12.28
CA LYS A 102 8.93 -34.93 -13.01
C LYS A 102 9.78 -34.15 -12.01
N ASN A 103 11.09 -34.14 -12.24
CA ASN A 103 12.02 -33.36 -11.42
C ASN A 103 11.74 -31.86 -11.55
N PHE A 104 12.00 -31.13 -10.47
CA PHE A 104 12.05 -29.67 -10.52
C PHE A 104 13.15 -29.21 -11.49
N PHE A 105 12.98 -28.04 -12.09
CA PHE A 105 13.93 -27.50 -13.08
C PHE A 105 15.11 -26.75 -12.44
N TRP A 106 15.24 -26.80 -11.11
CA TRP A 106 16.27 -26.13 -10.33
C TRP A 106 16.93 -27.09 -9.34
N GLY A 107 18.09 -26.67 -8.82
CA GLY A 107 18.82 -27.44 -7.81
C GLY A 107 19.16 -28.85 -8.29
N ASP A 108 18.92 -29.83 -7.43
CA ASP A 108 19.07 -31.26 -7.72
C ASP A 108 17.82 -31.89 -8.36
N GLY A 109 16.77 -31.08 -8.60
CA GLY A 109 15.51 -31.52 -9.15
C GLY A 109 14.56 -32.20 -8.16
N ASP A 110 14.94 -32.30 -6.88
CA ASP A 110 14.20 -33.08 -5.88
C ASP A 110 13.60 -32.23 -4.76
N LYS A 111 14.37 -31.23 -4.31
CA LYS A 111 14.02 -30.36 -3.18
C LYS A 111 13.13 -29.19 -3.61
N THR A 112 12.09 -28.92 -2.82
CA THR A 112 11.21 -27.76 -3.00
C THR A 112 11.92 -26.46 -2.61
N LEU A 113 11.33 -25.31 -2.95
CA LEU A 113 11.89 -23.99 -2.62
C LEU A 113 12.04 -23.77 -1.10
N PHE A 114 11.17 -24.38 -0.29
CA PHE A 114 11.17 -24.30 1.16
C PHE A 114 11.58 -25.62 1.81
N TRP A 115 12.39 -26.42 1.11
CA TRP A 115 12.93 -27.66 1.66
C TRP A 115 13.89 -27.35 2.81
N ASN A 116 13.65 -27.97 3.96
CA ASN A 116 14.49 -27.88 5.15
C ASN A 116 14.93 -29.29 5.57
N GLU A 117 16.23 -29.58 5.47
CA GLU A 117 16.81 -30.89 5.78
C GLU A 117 16.62 -31.32 7.24
N LYS A 118 16.33 -30.38 8.15
CA LYS A 118 16.02 -30.69 9.56
C LYS A 118 14.65 -31.32 9.77
N VAL A 119 13.73 -31.13 8.82
CA VAL A 119 12.33 -31.60 8.95
C VAL A 119 11.80 -32.34 7.72
N ASN A 120 12.53 -32.30 6.61
CA ASN A 120 12.18 -32.98 5.37
C ASN A 120 13.30 -33.95 4.99
N TYR A 121 12.90 -35.18 4.69
CA TYR A 121 13.75 -36.22 4.16
C TYR A 121 12.97 -36.96 3.06
N HIS A 122 13.66 -37.34 1.99
CA HIS A 122 13.09 -38.11 0.88
C HIS A 122 13.86 -39.42 0.78
N LYS A 123 13.20 -40.53 1.14
CA LYS A 123 13.77 -41.87 1.00
C LYS A 123 13.85 -42.19 -0.48
N LYS A 124 15.07 -42.38 -0.95
CA LYS A 124 15.34 -42.90 -2.28
C LYS A 124 15.50 -44.41 -2.13
N GLU A 125 14.78 -45.16 -2.95
CA GLU A 125 14.93 -46.61 -3.06
C GLU A 125 16.34 -47.01 -3.51
#